data_AF-A0A7J0G3B8-F1
#
_entry.id   AF-A0A7J0G3B8-F1
#
_cell.length_a   1.000
_cell.length_b   1.000
_cell.length_c   1.000
_cell.angle_alpha   90.00
_cell.angle_beta   90.00
_cell.angle_gamma   90.00
#
_symmetry.space_group_name_H-M   'P 1'
#
loop_
_entity.id
_entity.type
_entity.pdbx_description
1 polymer ?
#
loop_
_entity_poly.entity_id
_entity_poly.type
_entity_poly.pdbx_seq_one_letter_code
_entity_poly.pdbx_strand_id
1 'polypeptide(L)'
;MDVLFNSIDVRDLLSSHDLDESSPLSAPDLRLLVDRLQVHSLHIKSKVLHYVLSHHHDFASLFAQCSDAVSTSQNLSYRVSNLLTLLSDHPIDAEIRDVVDEIGRTSREAREKRELLDLVRAIVELSEELRAREGGCGIGGGG
;
A
#
# COMPACT_ATOMS: atom_id res chain seq x y z
N MET A 1 24.65 3.95 24.18
CA MET A 1 25.10 4.93 23.17
C MET A 1 25.70 6.13 23.91
N ASP A 2 26.53 5.88 24.94
CA ASP A 2 26.75 6.83 26.05
C ASP A 2 28.22 7.29 26.16
N VAL A 3 29.04 6.93 25.17
CA VAL A 3 30.48 7.24 25.15
C VAL A 3 30.79 8.54 24.37
N LEU A 4 29.77 9.18 23.77
CA LEU A 4 29.93 10.39 22.96
C LEU A 4 29.76 11.70 23.73
N PHE A 5 29.36 11.63 25.01
CA PHE A 5 29.14 12.81 25.86
C PHE A 5 29.96 12.77 27.16
N ASN A 6 31.19 12.23 27.11
CA ASN A 6 32.17 12.68 28.10
C ASN A 6 32.46 14.15 27.77
N SER A 7 31.81 15.07 28.49
CA SER A 7 32.07 16.50 28.37
C SER A 7 33.55 16.72 28.62
N ILE A 8 34.28 17.14 27.59
CA ILE A 8 35.67 17.54 27.73
C ILE A 8 35.67 18.75 28.67
N ASP A 9 36.26 18.60 29.87
CA ASP A 9 36.51 19.76 30.72
C ASP A 9 37.59 20.59 30.03
N VAL A 10 37.28 21.84 29.71
CA VAL A 10 38.23 22.77 29.09
C VAL A 10 39.47 22.99 29.98
N ARG A 11 39.35 22.72 31.28
CA ARG A 11 40.47 22.75 32.24
C ARG A 11 41.44 21.60 32.04
N ASP A 12 41.04 20.47 31.46
CA ASP A 12 41.95 19.37 31.08
C ASP A 12 42.94 19.78 29.97
N LEU A 13 42.59 20.84 29.22
CA LEU A 13 43.49 21.43 28.23
C LEU A 13 44.56 22.32 28.88
N LEU A 14 44.39 22.71 30.14
CA LEU A 14 45.42 23.36 30.95
C LEU A 14 46.13 22.29 31.79
N SER A 15 47.43 22.40 31.96
CA SER A 15 48.19 21.40 32.73
C SER A 15 47.73 21.46 34.19
N SER A 16 46.93 20.49 34.61
CA SER A 16 46.09 20.47 35.82
C SER A 16 46.84 20.43 37.16
N HIS A 17 48.12 20.82 37.20
CA HIS A 17 48.94 20.69 38.40
C HIS A 17 48.92 21.93 39.33
N ASP A 18 48.54 23.12 38.84
CA ASP A 18 48.65 24.37 39.62
C ASP A 18 47.38 25.24 39.66
N LEU A 19 46.24 24.75 39.15
CA LEU A 19 45.00 25.54 39.11
C LEU A 19 44.09 25.17 40.28
N ASP A 20 44.11 26.00 41.32
CA ASP A 20 43.22 25.88 42.47
C ASP A 20 41.76 26.12 42.02
N GLU A 21 40.85 25.18 42.31
CA GLU A 21 39.51 25.10 41.72
C GLU A 21 38.62 26.33 42.02
N SER A 22 39.02 27.11 43.04
CA SER A 22 38.35 28.29 43.58
C SER A 22 38.89 29.63 43.07
N SER A 23 40.00 29.65 42.33
CA SER A 23 40.66 30.89 41.88
C SER A 23 40.34 31.26 40.42
N PRO A 24 40.09 32.54 40.10
CA PRO A 24 39.89 32.97 38.72
C PRO A 24 41.17 32.79 37.90
N LEU A 25 41.04 32.25 36.69
CA LEU A 25 42.14 32.04 35.75
C LEU A 25 42.88 33.36 35.48
N SER A 26 44.21 33.31 35.47
CA SER A 26 45.02 34.49 35.12
C SER A 26 44.86 34.84 33.64
N ALA A 27 45.04 36.11 33.27
CA ALA A 27 44.95 36.54 31.88
C ALA A 27 45.92 35.79 30.92
N PRO A 28 47.17 35.46 31.33
CA PRO A 28 48.03 34.55 30.58
C PRO A 28 47.45 33.14 30.37
N ASP A 29 46.84 32.56 31.41
CA ASP A 29 46.25 31.21 31.33
C ASP A 29 45.02 31.19 30.43
N LEU A 30 44.20 32.24 30.43
CA LEU A 30 43.08 32.40 29.51
C LEU A 30 43.55 32.46 28.05
N ARG A 31 44.64 33.17 27.78
CA ARG A 31 45.21 33.24 26.42
C ARG A 31 45.75 31.88 25.98
N LEU A 32 46.45 31.18 26.87
CA LEU A 32 46.94 29.83 26.62
C LEU A 32 45.78 28.84 26.37
N LEU A 33 44.70 28.94 27.14
CA LEU A 33 43.50 28.13 26.96
C LEU A 33 42.88 28.38 25.57
N VAL A 34 42.77 29.63 25.15
CA VAL A 34 42.26 30.00 23.82
C VAL A 34 43.12 29.37 22.72
N ASP A 35 44.43 29.48 22.80
CA ASP A 35 45.35 28.91 21.80
C ASP A 35 45.24 27.38 21.75
N ARG A 36 45.19 26.71 22.92
CA ARG A 36 45.03 25.25 23.01
C ARG A 36 43.67 24.77 22.50
N LEU A 37 42.59 25.50 22.80
CA LEU A 37 41.25 25.21 22.27
C LEU A 37 41.21 25.33 20.76
N GLN A 38 41.87 26.33 20.19
CA GLN A 38 41.95 26.48 18.73
C GLN A 38 42.67 25.30 18.07
N VAL A 39 43.83 24.90 18.60
CA VAL A 39 44.57 23.73 18.11
C VAL A 39 43.74 22.45 18.25
N HIS A 40 43.09 22.26 19.39
CA HIS A 40 42.24 21.10 19.63
C HIS A 40 41.02 21.06 18.69
N SER A 41 40.38 22.20 18.45
CA SER A 41 39.28 22.33 17.49
C SER A 41 39.73 21.95 16.08
N LEU A 42 40.89 22.43 15.64
CA LEU A 42 41.47 22.05 14.34
C LEU A 42 41.76 20.55 14.27
N HIS A 43 42.29 19.97 15.35
CA HIS A 43 42.57 18.53 15.41
C HIS A 43 41.27 17.69 15.31
N ILE A 44 40.22 18.07 16.03
CA ILE A 44 38.91 17.41 15.94
C ILE A 44 38.37 17.50 14.51
N LYS A 45 38.35 18.71 13.93
CA LYS A 45 37.88 18.92 12.55
C LYS A 45 38.65 18.07 11.56
N SER A 46 39.97 18.02 11.69
CA SER A 46 40.83 17.20 10.83
C SER A 46 40.56 15.70 11.00
N LYS A 47 40.35 15.22 12.23
CA LYS A 47 39.99 13.82 12.49
C LYS A 47 38.64 13.45 11.90
N VAL A 48 37.62 14.29 12.10
CA VAL A 48 36.29 14.09 11.52
C VAL A 48 36.38 14.07 10.00
N LEU A 49 37.08 15.03 9.40
CA LEU A 49 37.28 15.08 7.96
C LEU A 49 37.97 13.81 7.45
N HIS A 50 39.06 13.40 8.09
CA HIS A 50 39.78 12.19 7.70
C HIS A 50 38.89 10.95 7.82
N TYR A 51 38.09 10.85 8.88
CA TYR A 51 37.16 9.74 9.08
C TYR A 51 36.08 9.69 8.00
N VAL A 52 35.47 10.84 7.67
CA VAL A 52 34.46 10.93 6.60
C VAL A 52 35.07 10.58 5.25
N LEU A 53 36.28 11.05 4.95
CA LEU A 53 36.99 10.73 3.71
C LEU A 53 37.38 9.25 3.64
N SER A 54 37.88 8.66 4.73
CA SER A 54 38.28 7.25 4.75
C SER A 54 37.09 6.29 4.64
N HIS A 55 35.90 6.72 5.05
CA HIS A 55 34.65 5.95 4.94
C HIS A 55 33.71 6.49 3.86
N HIS A 56 34.21 7.31 2.93
CA HIS A 56 33.38 7.96 1.91
C HIS A 56 32.57 6.95 1.10
N HIS A 57 33.17 5.81 0.74
CA HIS A 57 32.50 4.77 -0.02
C HIS A 57 31.34 4.14 0.77
N ASP A 58 31.55 3.85 2.05
CA ASP A 58 30.53 3.27 2.92
C ASP A 58 29.34 4.22 3.08
N PHE A 59 29.63 5.50 3.34
CA PHE A 59 28.60 6.55 3.41
C PHE A 59 27.87 6.70 2.09
N ALA A 60 28.57 6.76 0.96
CA ALA A 60 27.96 6.86 -0.37
C ALA A 60 27.05 5.67 -0.66
N SER A 61 27.48 4.45 -0.31
CA SER A 61 26.68 3.23 -0.45
C SER A 61 25.40 3.27 0.39
N LEU A 62 25.51 3.70 1.66
CA LEU A 62 24.34 3.86 2.54
C LEU A 62 23.36 4.90 1.98
N PHE A 63 23.85 6.07 1.54
CA PHE A 63 23.00 7.11 0.96
C PHE A 63 22.33 6.66 -0.34
N ALA A 64 23.03 5.91 -1.19
CA ALA A 64 22.46 5.33 -2.40
C ALA A 64 21.33 4.34 -2.08
N GLN A 65 21.57 3.41 -1.15
CA GLN A 65 20.55 2.44 -0.71
C GLN A 65 19.31 3.13 -0.13
N CYS A 66 19.49 4.18 0.68
CA CYS A 66 18.36 4.97 1.18
C CYS A 66 17.59 5.66 0.05
N SER A 67 18.29 6.25 -0.92
CA SER A 67 17.68 6.89 -2.09
C SER A 67 16.87 5.88 -2.92
N ASP A 68 17.44 4.70 -3.16
CA ASP A 68 16.78 3.62 -3.92
C ASP A 68 15.55 3.09 -3.18
N ALA A 69 15.64 2.91 -1.86
CA ALA A 69 14.53 2.48 -1.03
C ALA A 69 13.36 3.49 -1.04
N VAL A 70 13.67 4.79 -0.95
CA VAL A 70 12.66 5.87 -1.05
C VAL A 70 12.00 5.86 -2.42
N SER A 71 12.79 5.78 -3.49
CA SER A 71 12.29 5.76 -4.87
C SER A 71 11.40 4.54 -5.13
N THR A 72 11.81 3.37 -4.63
CA THR A 72 11.05 2.12 -4.74
C THR A 72 9.73 2.21 -3.97
N SER A 73 9.75 2.78 -2.76
CA SER A 73 8.55 2.99 -1.94
C SER A 73 7.55 3.91 -2.63
N GLN A 74 8.00 5.03 -3.19
CA GLN A 74 7.16 5.95 -3.96
C GLN A 74 6.55 5.26 -5.20
N ASN A 75 7.35 4.48 -5.94
CA ASN A 75 6.86 3.73 -7.08
C ASN A 75 5.79 2.69 -6.68
N LEU A 76 6.03 1.96 -5.59
CA LEU A 76 5.08 0.98 -5.08
C LEU A 76 3.78 1.65 -4.65
N SER A 77 3.86 2.77 -3.93
CA SER A 77 2.69 3.55 -3.53
C SER A 77 1.87 3.98 -4.74
N TYR A 78 2.51 4.53 -5.78
CA TYR A 78 1.84 4.88 -7.03
C TYR A 78 1.16 3.68 -7.70
N ARG A 79 1.84 2.53 -7.79
CA ARG A 79 1.28 1.29 -8.36
C ARG A 79 0.07 0.79 -7.57
N VAL A 80 0.14 0.81 -6.24
CA VAL A 80 -0.98 0.41 -5.39
C VAL A 80 -2.16 1.36 -5.58
N SER A 81 -1.93 2.67 -5.59
CA SER A 81 -2.97 3.66 -5.87
C SER A 81 -3.64 3.43 -7.23
N ASN A 82 -2.86 3.21 -8.29
CA ASN A 82 -3.41 2.89 -9.61
C ASN A 82 -4.25 1.61 -9.60
N LEU A 83 -3.79 0.57 -8.90
CA LEU A 83 -4.53 -0.69 -8.79
C LEU A 83 -5.87 -0.47 -8.07
N LEU A 84 -5.85 0.28 -6.96
CA LEU A 84 -7.07 0.65 -6.23
C LEU A 84 -8.04 1.46 -7.11
N THR A 85 -7.53 2.40 -7.92
CA THR A 85 -8.35 3.14 -8.88
C THR A 85 -8.99 2.21 -9.90
N LEU A 86 -8.23 1.28 -10.50
CA LEU A 86 -8.78 0.32 -11.46
C LEU A 86 -9.86 -0.58 -10.84
N LEU A 87 -9.67 -1.02 -9.60
CA LEU A 87 -10.68 -1.81 -8.88
C LEU A 87 -11.92 -0.99 -8.49
N SER A 88 -11.75 0.32 -8.26
CA SER A 88 -12.85 1.21 -7.86
C SER A 88 -13.68 1.69 -9.07
N ASP A 89 -13.02 1.95 -10.20
CA ASP A 89 -13.64 2.48 -11.42
C ASP A 89 -14.38 1.40 -12.23
N HIS A 90 -13.99 0.13 -12.04
CA HIS A 90 -14.72 -1.03 -12.54
C HIS A 90 -15.02 -1.97 -11.37
N PRO A 91 -16.09 -1.70 -10.59
CA PRO A 91 -16.58 -2.68 -9.66
C PRO A 91 -17.09 -3.86 -10.49
N ILE A 92 -16.24 -4.85 -10.69
CA ILE A 92 -16.56 -6.14 -11.32
C ILE A 92 -17.84 -6.72 -10.68
N ASP A 93 -18.06 -6.45 -9.39
CA ASP A 93 -19.26 -6.81 -8.64
C ASP A 93 -20.56 -6.11 -9.11
N ALA A 94 -20.49 -4.95 -9.76
CA ALA A 94 -21.66 -4.29 -10.34
C ALA A 94 -22.02 -4.92 -11.69
N GLU A 95 -21.04 -5.12 -12.57
CA GLU A 95 -21.27 -5.79 -13.86
C GLU A 95 -21.74 -7.24 -13.70
N ILE A 96 -21.14 -8.00 -12.78
CA ILE A 96 -21.56 -9.36 -12.47
C ILE A 96 -23.00 -9.36 -11.95
N ARG A 97 -23.36 -8.41 -11.09
CA ARG A 97 -24.73 -8.30 -10.56
C ARG A 97 -25.73 -8.00 -11.66
N ASP A 98 -25.42 -7.07 -12.56
CA ASP A 98 -26.29 -6.75 -13.69
C ASP A 98 -26.51 -7.95 -14.60
N VAL A 99 -25.44 -8.72 -14.90
CA VAL A 99 -25.54 -9.96 -15.68
C VAL A 99 -26.36 -11.03 -14.96
N VAL A 100 -26.17 -11.21 -13.65
CA VAL A 100 -26.93 -12.18 -12.85
C VAL A 100 -28.40 -11.80 -12.78
N ASP A 101 -28.72 -10.52 -12.60
CA ASP A 101 -30.08 -10.02 -12.60
C ASP A 101 -30.76 -10.26 -13.96
N GLU A 102 -30.03 -10.06 -15.06
CA GLU A 102 -30.54 -10.29 -16.40
C GLU A 102 -30.78 -11.79 -16.70
N ILE A 103 -29.88 -12.66 -16.26
CA ILE A 103 -30.09 -14.12 -16.30
C ILE A 103 -31.33 -14.50 -15.49
N GLY A 104 -31.52 -13.89 -14.33
CA GLY A 104 -32.68 -14.11 -13.46
C GLY A 104 -33.99 -13.72 -14.13
N ARG A 105 -34.06 -12.56 -14.78
CA ARG A 105 -35.23 -12.11 -15.56
C ARG A 105 -35.51 -13.06 -16.72
N THR A 106 -34.50 -13.31 -17.55
CA THR A 106 -34.62 -14.17 -18.73
C THR A 106 -35.08 -15.58 -18.37
N SER A 107 -34.54 -16.15 -17.29
CA SER A 107 -34.93 -17.49 -16.81
C SER A 107 -36.38 -17.55 -16.33
N ARG A 108 -36.86 -16.48 -15.68
CA ARG A 108 -38.26 -16.38 -15.24
C ARG A 108 -39.20 -16.31 -16.43
N GLU A 109 -38.91 -15.44 -17.40
CA GLU A 109 -39.71 -15.33 -18.63
C GLU A 109 -39.75 -16.64 -19.41
N ALA A 110 -38.61 -17.33 -19.52
CA ALA A 110 -38.52 -18.62 -20.18
C ALA A 110 -39.39 -19.68 -19.48
N ARG A 111 -39.43 -19.67 -18.15
CA ARG A 111 -40.29 -20.55 -17.35
C ARG A 111 -41.78 -20.25 -17.57
N GLU A 112 -42.18 -18.99 -17.51
CA GLU A 112 -43.57 -18.57 -17.74
C GLU A 112 -44.04 -18.93 -19.14
N LYS A 113 -43.21 -18.70 -20.17
CA LYS A 113 -43.52 -19.10 -21.56
C LYS A 113 -43.64 -20.61 -21.70
N ARG A 114 -42.85 -21.39 -20.97
CA ARG A 114 -42.94 -22.86 -20.97
C ARG A 114 -44.25 -23.32 -20.34
N GLU A 115 -44.63 -22.75 -19.20
CA GLU A 115 -45.90 -23.06 -18.52
C GLU A 115 -47.11 -22.73 -19.42
N LEU A 116 -47.06 -21.61 -20.16
CA LEU A 116 -48.07 -21.26 -21.17
C LEU A 116 -48.12 -22.25 -22.35
N LEU A 117 -46.96 -22.68 -22.86
CA LEU A 117 -46.90 -23.67 -23.94
C LEU A 117 -47.46 -25.02 -23.50
N ASP A 118 -47.20 -25.45 -22.27
CA ASP A 118 -47.75 -26.68 -21.70
C ASP A 118 -49.28 -26.59 -21.56
N LEU A 119 -49.82 -25.42 -21.19
CA LEU A 119 -51.27 -25.18 -21.19
C LEU A 119 -51.86 -25.25 -22.60
N VAL A 120 -51.24 -24.60 -23.59
CA VAL A 120 -51.69 -24.66 -24.99
C VAL A 120 -51.70 -26.09 -25.51
N ARG A 121 -50.67 -26.88 -25.19
CA ARG A 121 -50.60 -28.30 -25.53
C ARG A 121 -51.80 -29.06 -24.97
N ALA A 122 -52.12 -28.88 -23.68
CA ALA A 122 -53.26 -29.54 -23.04
C ALA A 122 -54.60 -29.15 -23.70
N ILE A 123 -54.77 -27.88 -24.09
CA ILE A 123 -55.98 -27.42 -24.80
C ILE A 123 -56.09 -28.08 -26.17
N VAL A 124 -54.99 -28.19 -26.92
CA VAL A 124 -54.98 -28.86 -28.23
C VAL A 124 -55.34 -30.33 -28.08
N GLU A 125 -54.74 -31.04 -27.13
CA GLU A 125 -55.03 -32.45 -26.85
C GLU A 125 -56.51 -32.66 -26.49
N LEU A 126 -57.08 -31.82 -25.62
CA LEU A 126 -58.51 -31.86 -25.28
C LEU A 126 -59.42 -31.54 -26.48
N SER A 127 -59.02 -30.58 -27.32
CA SER A 127 -59.77 -30.21 -28.52
C SER A 127 -59.79 -31.33 -29.56
N GLU A 128 -58.68 -32.05 -29.72
CA GLU A 128 -58.58 -33.23 -30.58
C GLU A 128 -59.45 -34.38 -30.04
N GLU A 129 -59.43 -34.64 -28.72
CA GLU A 129 -60.26 -35.68 -28.09
C GLU A 129 -61.77 -35.38 -28.22
N LEU A 130 -62.18 -34.12 -27.99
CA LEU A 130 -63.57 -33.68 -28.20
C LEU A 130 -64.00 -33.88 -29.65
N ARG A 131 -63.15 -33.50 -30.61
CA ARG A 131 -63.43 -33.66 -32.04
C ARG A 131 -63.55 -35.13 -32.44
N ALA A 132 -62.72 -36.01 -31.86
CA ALA A 132 -62.80 -37.45 -32.07
C ALA A 132 -64.10 -38.05 -31.51
N ARG A 133 -64.59 -37.54 -30.38
CA ARG A 133 -65.87 -37.96 -29.77
C ARG A 133 -67.09 -37.43 -30.52
N GLU A 134 -67.06 -36.20 -31.03
CA GLU A 134 -68.12 -35.65 -31.87
C GLU A 134 -68.18 -36.32 -33.26
N GLY A 135 -67.02 -36.64 -33.85
CA GLY A 135 -66.94 -37.42 -35.10
C GLY A 135 -67.35 -38.89 -34.95
N GLY A 136 -67.32 -39.44 -33.73
CA GLY A 136 -67.73 -40.82 -33.41
C GLY A 136 -69.22 -40.99 -33.10
N CYS A 137 -69.97 -39.91 -32.86
CA CYS A 137 -71.40 -39.98 -32.49
C CYS A 137 -72.35 -39.86 -33.70
N GLY A 138 -71.81 -39.91 -34.93
CA GLY A 138 -72.53 -39.60 -36.16
C GLY A 138 -72.73 -40.76 -37.14
N ILE A 139 -72.64 -42.04 -36.76
CA ILE A 139 -73.05 -43.14 -37.65
C ILE A 139 -73.68 -44.28 -36.83
N GLY A 140 -75.02 -44.29 -36.76
CA GLY A 140 -75.77 -45.34 -36.08
C GLY A 140 -77.28 -45.10 -36.05
N GLY A 141 -77.85 -44.64 -37.15
CA GLY A 141 -79.29 -44.46 -37.26
C GLY A 141 -79.77 -44.47 -38.71
N GLY A 142 -80.49 -45.54 -39.08
CA GLY A 142 -81.44 -45.53 -40.19
C GLY A 142 -81.17 -46.56 -41.29
N GLY A 143 -82.08 -47.54 -41.40
CA GLY A 143 -82.42 -48.24 -42.64
C GLY A 143 -81.90 -49.66 -42.76
#